data_AF-A0AAN7V8N5-F1
#
_entry.id   AF-A0AAN7V8N5-F1
#
_cell.length_a   1.000
_cell.length_b   1.000
_cell.length_c   1.000
_cell.angle_alpha   90.00
_cell.angle_beta   90.00
_cell.angle_gamma   90.00
#
_symmetry.space_group_name_H-M   'P 1'
#
loop_
_entity.id
_entity.type
_entity.pdbx_description
1 polymer ?
#
loop_
_entity_poly.entity_id
_entity_poly.type
_entity_poly.pdbx_seq_one_letter_code
_entity_poly.pdbx_strand_id
1 'polypeptide(L)'
;MYRTVAIILCLGIVARCQYQMPQEKIEIAWWSKLKISVPGKTGIKRVSFFGSVNREIRANDNGTIIKELQQTGTGLWSFEDNTVNFKVGDTLYYRLQFDYFDGKNVNNIQQEMQKLGKFIDRPILERPTTIKPATTTTKCEYTPTMVNGKRSCSRRHIFQEQFNEITPIRWQIETKFPRGPDYEFVMYQDNPENLFIEHHMLHIHPTLVDNRLGPKSVLTTTEYDAGENCTGILGSDECIQKPKAWMILPPIFSSQITTKYRFSFVYGTIEIRAKLPKGDWIYPQIQLRSKSDYYGPDYDSGLIQIAFAPGNAHNNKVLSGGFVFGESIFARNYGVRTILSTKEWSHDFHIFRLEWRPDGVTLSVDNEVYGNVYPPEGGFVTESELRVRGPTMVRWQRGSDMAPFDKEMYLIIGVGVGGFTFSNRKGVQQPWDNDDPKAQLNFYKATDQWYSTWSNHSRLIVDYVKIWAL
;
A
#
# COMPACT_ATOMS: atom_id res chain seq x y z
N MET A 1 14.30 67.96 48.02
CA MET A 1 14.35 67.59 46.59
C MET A 1 14.49 66.08 46.47
N TYR A 2 13.51 65.48 45.81
CA TYR A 2 13.39 64.15 45.21
C TYR A 2 14.27 62.98 45.70
N ARG A 3 13.62 61.96 46.29
CA ARG A 3 14.03 60.55 46.21
C ARG A 3 13.29 59.89 45.04
N THR A 4 14.02 59.41 44.06
CA THR A 4 13.50 58.70 42.88
C THR A 4 13.26 57.23 43.24
N VAL A 5 12.03 56.74 43.08
CA VAL A 5 11.69 55.31 43.13
C VAL A 5 11.45 54.85 41.70
N ALA A 6 12.24 53.87 41.23
CA ALA A 6 12.03 53.23 39.94
C ALA A 6 11.02 52.07 40.10
N ILE A 7 9.90 52.16 39.39
CA ILE A 7 8.91 51.07 39.28
C ILE A 7 9.15 50.37 37.94
N ILE A 8 9.58 49.10 38.01
CA ILE A 8 9.68 48.22 36.83
C ILE A 8 8.28 47.64 36.58
N LEU A 9 7.66 48.03 35.48
CA LEU A 9 6.36 47.52 35.02
C LEU A 9 6.61 46.32 34.09
N CYS A 10 6.40 45.10 34.59
CA CYS A 10 6.33 43.91 33.74
C CYS A 10 5.03 43.93 32.94
N LEU A 11 5.12 44.25 31.65
CA LEU A 11 4.04 44.02 30.67
C LEU A 11 3.93 42.52 30.37
N GLY A 12 3.04 41.83 31.07
CA GLY A 12 2.60 40.49 30.70
C GLY A 12 1.77 40.54 29.42
N ILE A 13 2.29 40.02 28.31
CA ILE A 13 1.52 39.80 27.09
C ILE A 13 0.56 38.63 27.36
N VAL A 14 -0.71 38.94 27.63
CA VAL A 14 -1.78 37.94 27.65
C VAL A 14 -2.14 37.62 26.20
N ALA A 15 -1.60 36.53 25.67
CA ALA A 15 -2.06 35.96 24.40
C ALA A 15 -3.51 35.46 24.59
N ARG A 16 -4.49 36.16 23.99
CA ARG A 16 -5.85 35.63 23.87
C ARG A 16 -5.82 34.49 22.84
N CYS A 17 -5.88 33.26 23.32
CA CYS A 17 -6.01 32.08 22.48
C CYS A 17 -7.41 32.10 21.82
N GLN A 18 -7.50 32.44 20.53
CA GLN A 18 -8.73 32.25 19.75
C GLN A 18 -8.92 30.76 19.47
N TYR A 19 -10.11 30.24 19.76
CA TYR A 19 -10.44 28.84 19.51
C TYR A 19 -10.49 28.58 18.00
N GLN A 20 -9.52 27.83 17.47
CA GLN A 20 -9.42 27.53 16.03
C GLN A 20 -10.42 26.45 15.62
N MET A 21 -11.29 26.71 14.65
CA MET A 21 -12.29 25.74 14.17
C MET A 21 -11.67 24.67 13.27
N PRO A 22 -12.22 23.44 13.27
CA PRO A 22 -11.76 22.36 12.39
C PRO A 22 -12.10 22.65 10.93
N GLN A 23 -11.17 22.33 10.03
CA GLN A 23 -11.36 22.55 8.59
C GLN A 23 -12.32 21.51 8.00
N GLU A 24 -13.26 21.96 7.19
CA GLU A 24 -14.24 21.13 6.50
C GLU A 24 -13.65 20.42 5.26
N LYS A 25 -14.30 19.33 4.88
CA LYS A 25 -14.09 18.62 3.62
C LYS A 25 -15.39 18.65 2.81
N ILE A 26 -15.30 19.11 1.56
CA ILE A 26 -16.43 19.10 0.62
C ILE A 26 -16.12 18.14 -0.52
N GLU A 27 -17.05 17.23 -0.77
CA GLU A 27 -17.02 16.28 -1.88
C GLU A 27 -18.25 16.50 -2.75
N ILE A 28 -18.03 16.77 -4.04
CA ILE A 28 -19.11 16.82 -5.05
C ILE A 28 -18.91 15.63 -5.98
N ALA A 29 -19.83 14.67 -5.89
CA ALA A 29 -19.74 13.45 -6.68
C ALA A 29 -20.33 13.64 -8.10
N TRP A 30 -19.99 12.74 -9.02
CA TRP A 30 -20.30 12.80 -10.47
C TRP A 30 -21.81 12.64 -10.85
N TRP A 31 -22.69 12.83 -9.87
CA TRP A 31 -24.15 12.81 -10.01
C TRP A 31 -24.77 13.98 -9.23
N SER A 32 -24.04 15.09 -9.12
CA SER A 32 -24.45 16.33 -8.43
C SER A 32 -24.68 16.21 -6.91
N LYS A 33 -24.30 15.11 -6.27
CA LYS A 33 -24.43 14.97 -4.80
C LYS A 33 -23.42 15.84 -4.07
N LEU A 34 -23.91 16.73 -3.20
CA LEU A 34 -23.10 17.53 -2.29
C LEU A 34 -22.93 16.78 -0.96
N LYS A 35 -21.70 16.46 -0.60
CA LYS A 35 -21.35 15.93 0.72
C LYS A 35 -20.40 16.88 1.42
N ILE A 36 -20.72 17.23 2.66
CA ILE A 36 -19.88 18.09 3.50
C ILE A 36 -19.64 17.37 4.81
N SER A 37 -18.39 17.36 5.24
CA SER A 37 -17.99 16.82 6.53
C SER A 37 -17.04 17.75 7.27
N VAL A 38 -17.19 17.81 8.58
CA VAL A 38 -16.37 18.62 9.49
C VAL A 38 -15.88 17.73 10.63
N PRO A 39 -14.56 17.62 10.86
CA PRO A 39 -14.01 16.86 11.98
C PRO A 39 -14.58 17.32 13.33
N GLY A 40 -14.85 16.37 14.23
CA GLY A 40 -15.28 16.68 15.59
C GLY A 40 -14.18 17.38 16.38
N LYS A 41 -14.57 18.39 17.17
CA LYS A 41 -13.69 19.02 18.16
C LYS A 41 -14.44 19.20 19.48
N THR A 42 -13.73 19.01 20.60
CA THR A 42 -14.28 19.15 21.95
C THR A 42 -14.88 20.54 22.18
N GLY A 43 -16.18 20.59 22.48
CA GLY A 43 -16.92 21.83 22.72
C GLY A 43 -17.89 22.22 21.61
N ILE A 44 -17.81 21.65 20.40
CA ILE A 44 -18.79 21.90 19.32
C ILE A 44 -20.10 21.20 19.66
N LYS A 45 -21.20 21.96 19.70
CA LYS A 45 -22.55 21.47 19.98
C LYS A 45 -23.40 21.33 18.72
N ARG A 46 -23.18 22.19 17.73
CA ARG A 46 -23.93 22.20 16.47
C ARG A 46 -23.12 22.80 15.34
N VAL A 47 -23.30 22.28 14.13
CA VAL A 47 -22.72 22.82 12.90
C VAL A 47 -23.83 23.00 11.87
N SER A 48 -24.02 24.22 11.39
CA SER A 48 -25.00 24.57 10.36
C SER A 48 -24.30 25.03 9.09
N PHE A 49 -24.76 24.54 7.95
CA PHE A 49 -24.32 24.91 6.62
C PHE A 49 -25.36 25.75 5.90
N PHE A 50 -24.90 26.85 5.32
CA PHE A 50 -25.70 27.74 4.47
C PHE A 50 -24.96 27.92 3.15
N GLY A 51 -25.59 27.60 2.02
CA GLY A 51 -24.95 27.63 0.70
C GLY A 51 -25.84 28.18 -0.40
N SER A 52 -25.25 28.66 -1.49
CA SER A 52 -25.91 28.98 -2.75
C SER A 52 -25.03 28.74 -3.95
N VAL A 53 -25.61 28.24 -5.03
CA VAL A 53 -24.92 28.02 -6.31
C VAL A 53 -24.97 29.30 -7.13
N ASN A 54 -23.82 29.75 -7.64
CA ASN A 54 -23.59 30.96 -8.44
C ASN A 54 -24.05 32.28 -7.82
N ARG A 55 -24.36 32.28 -6.52
CA ARG A 55 -24.75 33.47 -5.77
C ARG A 55 -23.92 33.58 -4.51
N GLU A 56 -23.17 34.68 -4.39
CA GLU A 56 -22.45 35.00 -3.16
C GLU A 56 -23.43 35.11 -1.99
N ILE A 57 -23.03 34.55 -0.85
CA ILE A 57 -23.78 34.67 0.40
C ILE A 57 -23.05 35.60 1.37
N ARG A 58 -23.82 36.37 2.13
CA ARG A 58 -23.31 37.29 3.15
C ARG A 58 -23.47 36.66 4.54
N ALA A 59 -22.83 37.24 5.56
CA ALA A 59 -22.85 36.73 6.94
C ALA A 59 -24.27 36.44 7.50
N ASN A 60 -25.27 37.26 7.13
CA ASN A 60 -26.67 37.10 7.54
C ASN A 60 -27.58 36.50 6.45
N ASP A 61 -27.02 36.04 5.32
CA ASP A 61 -27.79 35.35 4.28
C ASP A 61 -27.88 33.86 4.63
N ASN A 62 -29.09 33.32 4.55
CA ASN A 62 -29.34 31.89 4.77
C ASN A 62 -29.06 31.07 3.50
N GLY A 63 -28.82 31.71 2.35
CA GLY A 63 -28.59 31.02 1.10
C GLY A 63 -29.86 30.31 0.59
N THR A 64 -29.65 29.37 -0.33
CA THR A 64 -30.71 28.52 -0.91
C THR A 64 -30.63 27.08 -0.41
N ILE A 65 -29.48 26.69 0.15
CA ILE A 65 -29.22 25.38 0.76
C ILE A 65 -28.97 25.62 2.24
N ILE A 66 -29.83 25.07 3.11
CA ILE A 66 -29.70 25.17 4.57
C ILE A 66 -29.71 23.75 5.11
N LYS A 67 -28.62 23.34 5.77
CA LYS A 67 -28.48 21.99 6.33
C LYS A 67 -27.81 22.03 7.68
N GLU A 68 -28.33 21.27 8.62
CA GLU A 68 -27.64 20.99 9.89
C GLU A 68 -26.85 19.69 9.72
N LEU A 69 -25.58 19.70 10.09
CA LEU A 69 -24.74 18.51 10.02
C LEU A 69 -25.11 17.57 11.17
N GLN A 70 -25.09 16.27 10.91
CA GLN A 70 -25.31 15.24 11.92
C GLN A 70 -23.97 14.66 12.39
N GLN A 71 -23.84 14.44 13.70
CA GLN A 71 -22.65 13.84 14.28
C GLN A 71 -22.74 12.31 14.17
N THR A 72 -21.74 11.68 13.56
CA THR A 72 -21.59 10.23 13.52
C THR A 72 -20.94 9.73 14.82
N GLY A 73 -21.07 8.43 15.13
CA GLY A 73 -20.51 7.83 16.35
C GLY A 73 -18.99 7.98 16.54
N THR A 74 -18.26 8.41 15.51
CA THR A 74 -16.82 8.71 15.54
C THR A 74 -16.50 10.19 15.80
N GLY A 75 -17.51 11.02 16.05
CA GLY A 75 -17.37 12.45 16.32
C GLY A 75 -17.36 13.37 15.09
N LEU A 76 -17.39 12.81 13.87
CA LEU A 76 -17.44 13.55 12.60
C LEU A 76 -18.83 14.14 12.35
N TRP A 77 -18.91 15.42 12.00
CA TRP A 77 -20.15 16.08 11.57
C TRP A 77 -20.29 15.96 10.05
N SER A 78 -21.43 15.52 9.51
CA SER A 78 -21.62 15.50 8.05
C SER A 78 -23.09 15.61 7.62
N PHE A 79 -23.32 16.02 6.36
CA PHE A 79 -24.59 15.83 5.68
C PHE A 79 -24.36 15.47 4.20
N GLU A 80 -25.39 14.89 3.59
CA GLU A 80 -25.46 14.66 2.15
C GLU A 80 -26.73 15.29 1.60
N ASP A 81 -26.61 16.04 0.49
CA ASP A 81 -27.73 16.64 -0.22
C ASP A 81 -27.71 16.23 -1.70
N ASN A 82 -28.76 15.51 -2.09
CA ASN A 82 -28.96 15.00 -3.44
C ASN A 82 -29.91 15.89 -4.27
N THR A 83 -30.43 16.97 -3.68
CA THR A 83 -31.40 17.88 -4.33
C THR A 83 -30.71 19.02 -5.10
N VAL A 84 -29.43 19.24 -4.83
CA VAL A 84 -28.63 20.26 -5.52
C VAL A 84 -28.16 19.70 -6.86
N ASN A 85 -28.49 20.38 -7.96
CA ASN A 85 -28.03 19.98 -9.29
C ASN A 85 -26.95 20.95 -9.79
N PHE A 86 -25.70 20.52 -9.76
CA PHE A 86 -24.58 21.33 -10.25
C PHE A 86 -24.42 21.20 -11.76
N LYS A 87 -24.36 22.33 -12.45
CA LYS A 87 -23.97 22.41 -13.85
C LYS A 87 -22.48 22.68 -13.96
N VAL A 88 -21.90 22.24 -15.07
CA VAL A 88 -20.54 22.60 -15.45
C VAL A 88 -20.40 24.11 -15.52
N GLY A 89 -19.45 24.66 -14.77
CA GLY A 89 -19.21 26.08 -14.60
C GLY A 89 -19.77 26.66 -13.29
N ASP A 90 -20.59 25.92 -12.56
CA ASP A 90 -21.22 26.39 -11.34
C ASP A 90 -20.20 26.57 -10.20
N THR A 91 -20.39 27.61 -9.40
CA THR A 91 -19.57 27.97 -8.24
C THR A 91 -20.43 27.87 -6.97
N LEU A 92 -19.98 27.14 -5.96
CA LEU A 92 -20.71 27.05 -4.68
C LEU A 92 -20.14 28.07 -3.68
N TYR A 93 -20.98 28.97 -3.21
CA TYR A 93 -20.66 29.88 -2.11
C TYR A 93 -21.32 29.36 -0.85
N TYR A 94 -20.59 29.26 0.25
CA TYR A 94 -21.15 28.74 1.48
C TYR A 94 -20.50 29.32 2.74
N ARG A 95 -21.21 29.14 3.85
CA ARG A 95 -20.74 29.48 5.18
C ARG A 95 -21.14 28.38 6.15
N LEU A 96 -20.24 28.14 7.09
CA LEU A 96 -20.49 27.27 8.24
C LEU A 96 -20.71 28.14 9.46
N GLN A 97 -21.67 27.75 10.29
CA GLN A 97 -21.92 28.32 11.60
C GLN A 97 -21.73 27.24 12.66
N PHE A 98 -20.85 27.51 13.60
CA PHE A 98 -20.50 26.63 14.70
C PHE A 98 -21.06 27.22 16.00
N ASP A 99 -21.89 26.43 16.68
CA ASP A 99 -22.24 26.73 18.06
C ASP A 99 -21.39 25.87 18.97
N TYR A 100 -20.64 26.49 19.86
CA TYR A 100 -19.65 25.81 20.68
C TYR A 100 -19.58 26.36 22.10
N PHE A 101 -18.97 25.58 22.98
CA PHE A 101 -18.70 25.89 24.38
C PHE A 101 -17.20 25.92 24.62
N ASP A 102 -16.67 27.07 25.05
CA ASP A 102 -15.24 27.31 25.27
C ASP A 102 -14.80 27.16 26.74
N GLY A 103 -15.69 26.64 27.60
CA GLY A 103 -15.44 26.49 29.04
C GLY A 103 -15.72 27.74 29.87
N LYS A 104 -16.07 28.88 29.25
CA LYS A 104 -16.34 30.15 29.97
C LYS A 104 -17.74 30.70 29.70
N ASN A 105 -18.23 30.64 28.46
CA ASN A 105 -19.54 31.16 28.08
C ASN A 105 -20.42 30.08 27.45
N VAL A 106 -21.71 30.10 27.78
CA VAL A 106 -22.72 29.24 27.16
C VAL A 106 -23.24 29.96 25.91
N ASN A 107 -23.03 29.38 24.71
CA ASN A 107 -23.51 29.82 23.38
C ASN A 107 -22.59 30.76 22.59
N ASN A 108 -21.32 30.41 22.41
CA ASN A 108 -20.50 31.11 21.40
C ASN A 108 -20.89 30.66 20.00
N ILE A 109 -21.02 31.62 19.08
CA ILE A 109 -21.30 31.38 17.66
C ILE A 109 -20.12 31.90 16.84
N GLN A 110 -19.54 31.05 16.00
CA GLN A 110 -18.52 31.44 15.02
C GLN A 110 -18.99 31.12 13.61
N GLN A 111 -18.75 32.03 12.67
CA GLN A 111 -19.07 31.88 11.27
C GLN A 111 -17.81 31.86 10.41
N GLU A 112 -17.77 30.97 9.43
CA GLU A 112 -16.70 30.88 8.45
C GLU A 112 -17.28 30.92 7.04
N MET A 113 -16.76 31.79 6.18
CA MET A 113 -17.23 31.95 4.80
C MET A 113 -16.19 31.40 3.82
N GLN A 114 -16.61 30.56 2.89
CA GLN A 114 -15.74 29.96 1.90
C GLN A 114 -16.40 29.92 0.51
N LYS A 115 -15.55 29.93 -0.53
CA LYS A 115 -15.95 29.88 -1.95
C LYS A 115 -15.28 28.69 -2.61
N LEU A 116 -16.11 27.80 -3.17
CA LEU A 116 -15.64 26.64 -3.92
C LEU A 116 -15.74 26.93 -5.42
N GLY A 117 -14.64 26.71 -6.16
CA GLY A 117 -14.47 27.08 -7.57
C GLY A 117 -15.40 26.37 -8.57
N LYS A 118 -15.21 26.66 -9.87
CA LYS A 118 -16.09 26.18 -10.96
C LYS A 118 -16.10 24.66 -11.08
N PHE A 119 -17.29 24.07 -11.14
CA PHE A 119 -17.52 22.65 -11.38
C PHE A 119 -17.19 22.26 -12.83
N ILE A 120 -16.47 21.15 -13.09
CA ILE A 120 -16.10 20.71 -14.45
C ILE A 120 -16.45 19.22 -14.61
N ASP A 121 -17.16 18.86 -15.70
CA ASP A 121 -17.47 17.47 -16.07
C ASP A 121 -16.26 16.74 -16.70
N ARG A 122 -16.23 15.42 -16.61
CA ARG A 122 -15.05 14.53 -16.77
C ARG A 122 -14.58 14.25 -18.25
N PRO A 123 -13.86 13.13 -18.63
CA PRO A 123 -12.58 13.22 -19.37
C PRO A 123 -12.52 12.58 -20.80
N ILE A 124 -11.53 13.03 -21.60
CA ILE A 124 -10.72 12.38 -22.70
C ILE A 124 -11.18 12.34 -24.21
N LEU A 125 -10.25 12.82 -25.09
CA LEU A 125 -9.91 12.58 -26.54
C LEU A 125 -10.96 12.91 -27.64
N GLU A 126 -10.73 13.64 -28.76
CA GLU A 126 -9.61 13.62 -29.74
C GLU A 126 -9.34 14.97 -30.51
N ARG A 127 -8.07 15.08 -30.96
CA ARG A 127 -7.43 15.68 -32.17
C ARG A 127 -7.46 17.18 -32.57
N PRO A 128 -6.37 17.66 -33.22
CA PRO A 128 -5.87 19.01 -33.06
C PRO A 128 -6.31 19.92 -34.19
N THR A 129 -6.75 21.13 -33.82
CA THR A 129 -6.70 22.25 -34.75
C THR A 129 -5.84 23.35 -34.13
N THR A 130 -4.79 23.69 -34.85
CA THR A 130 -3.74 24.66 -34.55
C THR A 130 -4.28 25.99 -34.02
N ILE A 131 -4.18 26.19 -32.71
CA ILE A 131 -4.00 27.50 -32.10
C ILE A 131 -2.88 27.33 -31.07
N LYS A 132 -1.79 28.07 -31.25
CA LYS A 132 -0.66 28.11 -30.29
C LYS A 132 -1.23 28.38 -28.88
N PRO A 133 -1.17 27.42 -27.94
CA PRO A 133 -1.61 27.67 -26.58
C PRO A 133 -0.54 28.51 -25.89
N ALA A 134 -0.95 29.67 -25.37
CA ALA A 134 -0.15 30.43 -24.43
C ALA A 134 0.15 29.53 -23.22
N THR A 135 1.44 29.36 -22.94
CA THR A 135 2.00 28.54 -21.87
C THR A 135 1.55 29.08 -20.51
N THR A 136 0.42 28.61 -19.99
CA THR A 136 0.16 28.64 -18.55
C THR A 136 0.76 27.38 -17.97
N THR A 137 2.03 27.48 -17.61
CA THR A 137 2.73 26.47 -16.81
C THR A 137 2.01 26.32 -15.48
N THR A 138 1.18 25.29 -15.35
CA THR A 138 0.75 24.79 -14.05
C THR A 138 2.03 24.44 -13.29
N LYS A 139 2.42 25.29 -12.33
CA LYS A 139 3.66 25.06 -11.56
C LYS A 139 3.50 23.75 -10.80
N CYS A 140 4.38 22.81 -11.08
CA CYS A 140 4.47 21.54 -10.36
C CYS A 140 4.76 21.81 -8.88
N GLU A 141 3.81 21.46 -8.01
CA GLU A 141 4.05 21.38 -6.57
C GLU A 141 4.74 20.05 -6.28
N TYR A 142 6.05 20.11 -6.04
CA TYR A 142 6.84 18.91 -5.76
C TYR A 142 6.55 18.37 -4.36
N THR A 143 6.46 17.04 -4.26
CA THR A 143 6.36 16.34 -2.98
C THR A 143 7.67 15.60 -2.68
N PRO A 144 7.80 14.99 -1.48
CA PRO A 144 8.90 14.08 -1.19
C PRO A 144 8.98 12.86 -2.12
N THR A 145 7.94 12.59 -2.93
CA THR A 145 7.93 11.48 -3.88
C THR A 145 9.04 11.60 -4.91
N MET A 146 9.88 10.55 -5.01
CA MET A 146 10.81 10.36 -6.12
C MET A 146 10.37 9.18 -6.97
N VAL A 147 10.58 9.29 -8.28
CA VAL A 147 10.31 8.24 -9.27
C VAL A 147 11.50 8.13 -10.20
N ASN A 148 12.14 6.96 -10.25
CA ASN A 148 13.35 6.71 -11.02
C ASN A 148 14.41 7.82 -10.86
N GLY A 149 14.62 8.28 -9.63
CA GLY A 149 15.58 9.31 -9.25
C GLY A 149 15.13 10.75 -9.53
N LYS A 150 13.88 10.99 -9.95
CA LYS A 150 13.34 12.33 -10.26
C LYS A 150 12.17 12.69 -9.36
N ARG A 151 12.08 13.97 -8.96
CA ARG A 151 10.95 14.46 -8.16
C ARG A 151 9.63 14.38 -8.95
N SER A 152 8.54 14.06 -8.26
CA SER A 152 7.20 14.05 -8.84
C SER A 152 6.34 15.20 -8.29
N CYS A 153 5.35 15.63 -9.09
CA CYS A 153 4.34 16.57 -8.66
C CYS A 153 3.28 15.88 -7.80
N SER A 154 2.69 16.59 -6.86
CA SER A 154 1.65 16.08 -5.98
C SER A 154 0.48 15.45 -6.74
N ARG A 155 -0.05 14.35 -6.21
CA ARG A 155 -1.22 13.59 -6.72
C ARG A 155 -1.12 13.10 -8.17
N ARG A 156 0.06 13.19 -8.78
CA ARG A 156 0.28 12.69 -10.14
C ARG A 156 0.24 11.16 -10.14
N HIS A 157 -0.44 10.56 -11.11
CA HIS A 157 -0.27 9.14 -11.42
C HIS A 157 1.16 8.90 -11.90
N ILE A 158 1.92 8.12 -11.13
CA ILE A 158 3.32 7.78 -11.42
C ILE A 158 3.47 6.38 -12.02
N PHE A 159 2.50 5.50 -11.78
CA PHE A 159 2.41 4.19 -12.42
C PHE A 159 0.94 3.75 -12.55
N GLN A 160 0.62 3.08 -13.65
CA GLN A 160 -0.69 2.48 -13.88
C GLN A 160 -0.56 1.25 -14.76
N GLU A 161 -1.20 0.16 -14.35
CA GLU A 161 -1.33 -1.09 -15.10
C GLU A 161 -2.77 -1.59 -15.01
N GLN A 162 -3.33 -1.99 -16.16
CA GLN A 162 -4.70 -2.53 -16.31
C GLN A 162 -4.66 -3.95 -16.89
N PHE A 163 -3.47 -4.55 -17.05
CA PHE A 163 -3.25 -5.93 -17.47
C PHE A 163 -3.98 -6.36 -18.74
N ASN A 164 -4.06 -5.47 -19.73
CA ASN A 164 -4.43 -5.86 -21.10
C ASN A 164 -3.38 -6.80 -21.71
N GLU A 165 -2.11 -6.59 -21.36
CA GLU A 165 -0.95 -7.39 -21.75
C GLU A 165 0.18 -7.15 -20.74
N ILE A 166 1.12 -8.09 -20.64
CA ILE A 166 2.32 -7.93 -19.81
C ILE A 166 3.43 -7.31 -20.65
N THR A 167 3.49 -5.98 -20.68
CA THR A 167 4.48 -5.29 -21.53
C THR A 167 5.89 -5.33 -20.95
N PRO A 168 6.92 -5.70 -21.73
CA PRO A 168 8.30 -5.67 -21.27
C PRO A 168 8.74 -4.28 -20.79
N ILE A 169 8.16 -3.20 -21.33
CA ILE A 169 8.53 -1.83 -20.91
C ILE A 169 8.17 -1.54 -19.44
N ARG A 170 7.17 -2.20 -18.87
CA ARG A 170 6.75 -2.03 -17.48
C ARG A 170 7.23 -3.15 -16.57
N TRP A 171 7.26 -4.38 -17.10
CA TRP A 171 7.47 -5.58 -16.32
C TRP A 171 8.62 -6.42 -16.87
N GLN A 172 9.39 -7.00 -15.97
CA GLN A 172 10.22 -8.16 -16.25
C GLN A 172 9.56 -9.38 -15.61
N ILE A 173 9.44 -10.47 -16.37
CA ILE A 173 9.04 -11.77 -15.84
C ILE A 173 10.30 -12.44 -15.29
N GLU A 174 10.23 -12.92 -14.06
CA GLU A 174 11.34 -13.57 -13.39
C GLU A 174 11.47 -15.04 -13.83
N THR A 175 12.68 -15.43 -14.21
CA THR A 175 13.05 -16.81 -14.55
C THR A 175 14.24 -17.18 -13.69
N LYS A 176 14.02 -17.79 -12.52
CA LYS A 176 15.09 -18.12 -11.57
C LYS A 176 14.62 -19.06 -10.46
N PHE A 177 15.60 -19.60 -9.75
CA PHE A 177 15.45 -20.25 -8.46
C PHE A 177 15.58 -19.20 -7.35
N PRO A 178 14.53 -18.96 -6.55
CA PRO A 178 14.62 -18.03 -5.44
C PRO A 178 15.52 -18.58 -4.33
N ARG A 179 16.17 -17.65 -3.60
CA ARG A 179 17.14 -17.94 -2.55
C ARG A 179 16.65 -17.36 -1.22
N GLY A 180 17.58 -17.08 -0.31
CA GLY A 180 17.26 -16.38 0.92
C GLY A 180 16.56 -15.04 0.67
N PRO A 181 15.82 -14.53 1.66
CA PRO A 181 15.63 -15.10 2.99
C PRO A 181 14.44 -16.10 3.07
N ASP A 182 13.61 -16.18 2.03
CA ASP A 182 12.35 -16.94 2.07
C ASP A 182 12.49 -18.39 1.56
N TYR A 183 13.50 -18.69 0.74
CA TYR A 183 13.80 -20.03 0.22
C TYR A 183 12.55 -20.75 -0.33
N GLU A 184 11.79 -20.08 -1.19
CA GLU A 184 10.54 -20.60 -1.74
C GLU A 184 10.76 -21.91 -2.51
N PHE A 185 9.76 -22.80 -2.46
CA PHE A 185 9.80 -24.12 -3.10
C PHE A 185 9.33 -24.06 -4.55
N VAL A 186 9.61 -22.95 -5.23
CA VAL A 186 9.17 -22.66 -6.59
C VAL A 186 10.36 -22.46 -7.53
N MET A 187 10.15 -22.78 -8.80
CA MET A 187 10.93 -22.26 -9.91
C MET A 187 10.09 -21.18 -10.59
N TYR A 188 10.55 -19.94 -10.57
CA TYR A 188 9.88 -18.89 -11.34
C TYR A 188 10.23 -19.05 -12.80
N GLN A 189 9.23 -19.05 -13.69
CA GLN A 189 9.40 -19.16 -15.13
C GLN A 189 8.35 -18.33 -15.89
N ASP A 190 8.68 -18.00 -17.14
CA ASP A 190 7.74 -17.45 -18.13
C ASP A 190 7.00 -18.57 -18.87
N ASN A 191 5.98 -19.13 -18.21
CA ASN A 191 5.16 -20.21 -18.75
C ASN A 191 3.69 -19.77 -18.83
N PRO A 192 2.99 -20.02 -19.95
CA PRO A 192 1.59 -19.59 -20.13
C PRO A 192 0.61 -20.30 -19.19
N GLU A 193 0.99 -21.45 -18.61
CA GLU A 193 0.20 -22.14 -17.57
C GLU A 193 0.29 -21.43 -16.21
N ASN A 194 1.39 -20.73 -15.96
CA ASN A 194 1.68 -20.09 -14.68
C ASN A 194 1.44 -18.59 -14.69
N LEU A 195 1.56 -17.93 -15.84
CA LEU A 195 1.39 -16.49 -16.02
C LEU A 195 0.61 -16.21 -17.30
N PHE A 196 -0.59 -15.64 -17.16
CA PHE A 196 -1.41 -15.32 -18.32
C PHE A 196 -2.38 -14.18 -18.03
N ILE A 197 -2.87 -13.56 -19.10
CA ILE A 197 -3.96 -12.58 -19.05
C ILE A 197 -5.27 -13.28 -19.42
N GLU A 198 -6.28 -13.14 -18.56
CA GLU A 198 -7.63 -13.65 -18.80
C GLU A 198 -8.61 -12.54 -18.40
N HIS A 199 -9.57 -12.19 -19.27
CA HIS A 199 -10.56 -11.13 -18.99
C HIS A 199 -9.95 -9.80 -18.52
N HIS A 200 -8.84 -9.36 -19.14
CA HIS A 200 -8.08 -8.14 -18.77
C HIS A 200 -7.49 -8.16 -17.36
N MET A 201 -7.28 -9.34 -16.77
CA MET A 201 -6.67 -9.49 -15.45
C MET A 201 -5.44 -10.37 -15.56
N LEU A 202 -4.45 -10.08 -14.74
CA LEU A 202 -3.27 -10.92 -14.56
C LEU A 202 -3.61 -12.13 -13.72
N HIS A 203 -3.24 -13.33 -14.17
CA HIS A 203 -3.36 -14.57 -13.43
C HIS A 203 -1.97 -15.17 -13.19
N ILE A 204 -1.69 -15.50 -11.94
CA ILE A 204 -0.49 -16.24 -11.53
C ILE A 204 -0.92 -17.53 -10.85
N HIS A 205 -0.69 -18.67 -11.49
CA HIS A 205 -1.15 -19.98 -11.05
C HIS A 205 0.02 -20.97 -10.85
N PRO A 206 0.36 -21.36 -9.62
CA PRO A 206 1.38 -22.37 -9.39
C PRO A 206 0.92 -23.76 -9.83
N THR A 207 1.81 -24.53 -10.45
CA THR A 207 1.56 -25.91 -10.92
C THR A 207 2.70 -26.84 -10.51
N LEU A 208 2.44 -28.15 -10.45
CA LEU A 208 3.49 -29.13 -10.19
C LEU A 208 4.47 -29.19 -11.36
N VAL A 209 5.76 -29.27 -11.05
CA VAL A 209 6.82 -29.44 -12.06
C VAL A 209 6.63 -30.74 -12.84
N ASP A 210 6.23 -31.80 -12.13
CA ASP A 210 5.95 -33.11 -12.70
C ASP A 210 4.83 -33.11 -13.76
N ASN A 211 3.89 -32.16 -13.72
CA ASN A 211 2.85 -32.06 -14.74
C ASN A 211 3.43 -31.74 -16.12
N ARG A 212 4.54 -30.99 -16.16
CA ARG A 212 5.16 -30.53 -17.40
C ARG A 212 6.39 -31.34 -17.78
N LEU A 213 7.24 -31.68 -16.80
CA LEU A 213 8.49 -32.41 -17.05
C LEU A 213 8.33 -33.94 -16.94
N GLY A 214 7.17 -34.41 -16.48
CA GLY A 214 6.85 -35.83 -16.31
C GLY A 214 6.99 -36.32 -14.87
N PRO A 215 6.44 -37.51 -14.56
CA PRO A 215 6.40 -38.03 -13.19
C PRO A 215 7.80 -38.20 -12.58
N LYS A 216 7.97 -37.77 -11.32
CA LYS A 216 9.22 -37.81 -10.54
C LYS A 216 10.37 -37.01 -11.14
N SER A 217 10.10 -36.08 -12.06
CA SER A 217 11.10 -35.21 -12.67
C SER A 217 11.88 -34.38 -11.64
N VAL A 218 11.22 -34.02 -10.54
CA VAL A 218 11.85 -33.27 -9.44
C VAL A 218 12.94 -34.07 -8.71
N LEU A 219 12.87 -35.41 -8.76
CA LEU A 219 13.85 -36.32 -8.16
C LEU A 219 15.03 -36.65 -9.10
N THR A 220 15.15 -35.92 -10.21
CA THR A 220 16.27 -36.07 -11.16
C THR A 220 17.61 -35.91 -10.46
N THR A 221 18.65 -36.55 -11.02
CA THR A 221 20.06 -36.31 -10.65
C THR A 221 20.78 -35.48 -11.70
N THR A 222 20.08 -35.08 -12.76
CA THR A 222 20.61 -34.25 -13.83
C THR A 222 20.49 -32.78 -13.44
N GLU A 223 21.51 -32.02 -13.79
CA GLU A 223 21.50 -30.56 -13.67
C GLU A 223 20.32 -29.97 -14.46
N TYR A 224 19.64 -29.00 -13.85
CA TYR A 224 18.62 -28.19 -14.50
C TYR A 224 19.13 -26.77 -14.63
N ASP A 225 19.28 -26.32 -15.87
CA ASP A 225 19.63 -24.95 -16.21
C ASP A 225 18.36 -24.20 -16.66
N ALA A 226 18.07 -23.07 -16.02
CA ALA A 226 16.97 -22.18 -16.39
C ALA A 226 17.19 -21.46 -17.73
N GLY A 227 18.40 -21.59 -18.31
CA GLY A 227 18.77 -21.10 -19.63
C GLY A 227 19.24 -19.64 -19.62
N GLU A 228 19.55 -19.14 -20.82
CA GLU A 228 20.13 -17.80 -21.02
C GLU A 228 19.20 -16.65 -20.59
N ASN A 229 17.89 -16.91 -20.53
CA ASN A 229 16.87 -15.96 -20.10
C ASN A 229 16.70 -15.91 -18.57
N CYS A 230 17.53 -16.62 -17.81
CA CYS A 230 17.52 -16.54 -16.37
C CYS A 230 17.73 -15.09 -15.89
N THR A 231 16.88 -14.63 -14.97
CA THR A 231 16.90 -13.27 -14.43
C THR A 231 17.75 -13.13 -13.18
N GLY A 232 18.25 -14.25 -12.65
CA GLY A 232 19.25 -14.29 -11.58
C GLY A 232 20.67 -14.08 -12.11
N ILE A 233 21.65 -14.38 -11.25
CA ILE A 233 23.07 -14.34 -11.63
C ILE A 233 23.40 -15.58 -12.49
N LEU A 234 23.74 -15.38 -13.76
CA LEU A 234 24.09 -16.47 -14.67
C LEU A 234 25.24 -17.33 -14.11
N GLY A 235 25.08 -18.65 -14.19
CA GLY A 235 26.04 -19.62 -13.65
C GLY A 235 25.99 -19.84 -12.13
N SER A 236 25.14 -19.10 -11.40
CA SER A 236 24.91 -19.30 -9.97
C SER A 236 23.78 -20.31 -9.71
N ASP A 237 23.52 -20.59 -8.44
CA ASP A 237 22.40 -21.42 -7.98
C ASP A 237 21.02 -20.76 -8.20
N GLU A 238 20.97 -19.49 -8.61
CA GLU A 238 19.75 -18.81 -9.05
C GLU A 238 19.33 -19.22 -10.46
N CYS A 239 20.25 -19.75 -11.26
CA CYS A 239 20.00 -20.16 -12.64
C CYS A 239 20.25 -21.65 -12.89
N ILE A 240 21.12 -22.28 -12.10
CA ILE A 240 21.51 -23.68 -12.25
C ILE A 240 21.25 -24.42 -10.95
N GLN A 241 20.38 -25.42 -10.99
CA GLN A 241 20.22 -26.37 -9.89
C GLN A 241 20.90 -27.68 -10.23
N LYS A 242 21.68 -28.20 -9.26
CA LYS A 242 22.37 -29.49 -9.36
C LYS A 242 21.81 -30.43 -8.29
N PRO A 243 20.65 -31.06 -8.51
CA PRO A 243 20.08 -32.03 -7.59
C PRO A 243 21.09 -33.12 -7.21
N LYS A 244 21.20 -33.40 -5.92
CA LYS A 244 22.11 -34.41 -5.38
C LYS A 244 21.57 -34.95 -4.06
N ALA A 245 21.52 -36.28 -3.94
CA ALA A 245 21.00 -36.99 -2.78
C ALA A 245 19.59 -36.54 -2.39
N TRP A 246 19.45 -35.74 -1.33
CA TRP A 246 18.16 -35.23 -0.85
C TRP A 246 17.78 -33.85 -1.40
N MET A 247 18.70 -33.17 -2.10
CA MET A 247 18.41 -31.94 -2.83
C MET A 247 17.70 -32.29 -4.13
N ILE A 248 16.43 -31.91 -4.22
CA ILE A 248 15.58 -32.08 -5.40
C ILE A 248 15.44 -30.75 -6.15
N LEU A 249 14.88 -30.77 -7.36
CA LEU A 249 14.38 -29.52 -7.95
C LEU A 249 13.20 -29.00 -7.11
N PRO A 250 13.01 -27.68 -6.96
CA PRO A 250 11.82 -27.15 -6.32
C PRO A 250 10.58 -27.72 -7.01
N PRO A 251 9.61 -28.27 -6.27
CA PRO A 251 8.56 -29.10 -6.85
C PRO A 251 7.46 -28.32 -7.59
N ILE A 252 7.49 -26.99 -7.55
CA ILE A 252 6.45 -26.12 -8.09
C ILE A 252 7.00 -25.20 -9.18
N PHE A 253 6.30 -25.09 -10.31
CA PHE A 253 6.44 -23.95 -11.20
C PHE A 253 5.49 -22.84 -10.78
N SER A 254 5.97 -21.59 -10.78
CA SER A 254 5.17 -20.40 -10.52
C SER A 254 5.72 -19.24 -11.35
N SER A 255 5.15 -18.05 -11.20
CA SER A 255 5.64 -16.84 -11.85
C SER A 255 5.68 -15.64 -10.91
N GLN A 256 6.58 -14.72 -11.21
CA GLN A 256 6.72 -13.45 -10.53
C GLN A 256 7.07 -12.39 -11.58
N ILE A 257 6.43 -11.22 -11.49
CA ILE A 257 6.74 -10.06 -12.32
C ILE A 257 7.26 -8.93 -11.44
N THR A 258 8.21 -8.16 -11.99
CA THR A 258 8.89 -7.09 -11.26
C THR A 258 9.03 -5.82 -12.09
N THR A 259 9.02 -4.67 -11.42
CA THR A 259 9.34 -3.38 -12.03
C THR A 259 10.80 -2.94 -11.83
N LYS A 260 11.68 -3.78 -11.24
CA LYS A 260 13.05 -3.42 -10.79
C LYS A 260 13.86 -2.49 -11.69
N TYR A 261 13.88 -2.75 -12.99
CA TYR A 261 14.64 -1.96 -13.98
C TYR A 261 13.80 -0.97 -14.80
N ARG A 262 12.50 -0.89 -14.51
CA ARG A 262 11.50 -0.17 -15.31
C ARG A 262 10.88 0.99 -14.53
N PHE A 263 10.50 0.72 -13.29
CA PHE A 263 9.83 1.65 -12.41
C PHE A 263 10.21 1.40 -10.96
N SER A 264 10.56 2.49 -10.27
CA SER A 264 10.88 2.52 -8.85
C SER A 264 10.49 3.87 -8.29
N PHE A 265 10.11 3.92 -7.02
CA PHE A 265 9.69 5.14 -6.37
C PHE A 265 9.94 5.08 -4.86
N VAL A 266 10.04 6.24 -4.24
CA VAL A 266 9.99 6.40 -2.78
C VAL A 266 8.83 7.33 -2.45
N TYR A 267 8.01 6.94 -1.47
CA TYR A 267 6.81 7.63 -1.00
C TYR A 267 5.70 7.81 -2.05
N GLY A 268 4.48 7.46 -1.67
CA GLY A 268 3.31 7.55 -2.53
C GLY A 268 2.16 6.71 -2.02
N THR A 269 1.07 6.72 -2.77
CA THR A 269 -0.08 5.84 -2.53
C THR A 269 -0.08 4.75 -3.58
N ILE A 270 -0.23 3.51 -3.16
CA ILE A 270 -0.39 2.33 -4.02
C ILE A 270 -1.79 1.80 -3.80
N GLU A 271 -2.47 1.43 -4.89
CA GLU A 271 -3.75 0.73 -4.87
C GLU A 271 -3.69 -0.42 -5.85
N ILE A 272 -3.99 -1.62 -5.36
CA ILE A 272 -3.99 -2.85 -6.13
C ILE A 272 -5.33 -3.55 -5.89
N ARG A 273 -6.08 -3.77 -6.96
CA ARG A 273 -7.30 -4.59 -6.89
C ARG A 273 -6.94 -6.01 -7.27
N ALA A 274 -7.09 -6.94 -6.32
CA ALA A 274 -6.71 -8.33 -6.53
C ALA A 274 -7.59 -9.31 -5.74
N LYS A 275 -7.59 -10.56 -6.18
CA LYS A 275 -8.14 -11.72 -5.49
C LYS A 275 -6.98 -12.65 -5.11
N LEU A 276 -6.80 -12.89 -3.81
CA LEU A 276 -5.64 -13.63 -3.31
C LEU A 276 -5.75 -15.14 -3.59
N PRO A 277 -4.63 -15.88 -3.68
CA PRO A 277 -4.66 -17.32 -3.88
C PRO A 277 -5.16 -18.06 -2.64
N LYS A 278 -5.69 -19.27 -2.86
CA LYS A 278 -6.04 -20.25 -1.82
C LYS A 278 -5.45 -21.62 -2.11
N GLY A 279 -5.33 -22.43 -1.08
CA GLY A 279 -4.69 -23.74 -1.13
C GLY A 279 -3.51 -23.79 -0.18
N ASP A 280 -3.27 -24.96 0.37
CA ASP A 280 -2.25 -25.13 1.38
C ASP A 280 -0.87 -24.76 0.84
N TRP A 281 -0.13 -24.02 1.67
CA TRP A 281 1.27 -23.63 1.43
C TRP A 281 1.51 -22.64 0.29
N ILE A 282 0.46 -22.10 -0.34
CA ILE A 282 0.57 -21.00 -1.33
C ILE A 282 0.48 -19.65 -0.62
N TYR A 283 1.15 -18.62 -1.13
CA TYR A 283 0.94 -17.24 -0.71
C TYR A 283 1.19 -16.22 -1.84
N PRO A 284 0.51 -15.06 -1.82
CA PRO A 284 0.77 -13.99 -2.75
C PRO A 284 2.04 -13.23 -2.35
N GLN A 285 2.74 -12.70 -3.34
CA GLN A 285 3.81 -11.72 -3.17
C GLN A 285 3.36 -10.41 -3.81
N ILE A 286 2.65 -9.58 -3.05
CA ILE A 286 2.26 -8.23 -3.45
C ILE A 286 3.03 -7.26 -2.55
N GLN A 287 4.21 -6.85 -3.01
CA GLN A 287 5.20 -6.24 -2.14
C GLN A 287 6.14 -5.29 -2.89
N LEU A 288 6.76 -4.39 -2.14
CA LEU A 288 7.86 -3.57 -2.62
C LEU A 288 9.20 -4.12 -2.10
N ARG A 289 10.22 -4.12 -2.95
CA ARG A 289 11.62 -4.41 -2.58
C ARG A 289 12.53 -3.26 -2.94
N SER A 290 13.59 -3.04 -2.14
CA SER A 290 14.55 -1.99 -2.40
C SER A 290 15.22 -2.17 -3.77
N LYS A 291 15.34 -1.07 -4.51
CA LYS A 291 16.03 -1.03 -5.81
C LYS A 291 17.52 -1.33 -5.70
N SER A 292 18.11 -1.07 -4.53
CA SER A 292 19.53 -1.33 -4.26
C SER A 292 19.74 -1.85 -2.84
N ASP A 293 20.88 -2.51 -2.62
CA ASP A 293 21.27 -3.06 -1.32
C ASP A 293 21.93 -1.99 -0.42
N TYR A 294 21.43 -0.75 -0.45
CA TYR A 294 22.03 0.40 0.24
C TYR A 294 22.23 0.15 1.74
N TYR A 295 21.25 -0.51 2.38
CA TYR A 295 21.31 -0.87 3.79
C TYR A 295 21.78 -2.31 4.04
N GLY A 296 22.01 -3.07 2.98
CA GLY A 296 22.42 -4.47 3.01
C GLY A 296 21.56 -5.37 2.12
N PRO A 297 21.92 -6.65 2.02
CA PRO A 297 21.18 -7.62 1.20
C PRO A 297 19.78 -7.87 1.78
N ASP A 298 18.87 -8.34 0.92
CA ASP A 298 17.56 -8.87 1.31
C ASP A 298 16.75 -7.90 2.19
N TYR A 299 16.34 -8.35 3.37
CA TYR A 299 15.50 -7.57 4.28
C TYR A 299 16.28 -6.45 4.98
N ASP A 300 17.62 -6.45 4.95
CA ASP A 300 18.40 -5.33 5.51
C ASP A 300 18.08 -4.01 4.80
N SER A 301 17.72 -4.06 3.51
CA SER A 301 17.23 -2.91 2.73
C SER A 301 15.71 -2.78 2.71
N GLY A 302 15.01 -3.57 3.52
CA GLY A 302 13.58 -3.47 3.73
C GLY A 302 12.72 -4.15 2.65
N LEU A 303 11.60 -4.70 3.10
CA LEU A 303 10.48 -5.14 2.27
C LEU A 303 9.19 -4.51 2.80
N ILE A 304 8.40 -3.89 1.92
CA ILE A 304 7.07 -3.37 2.28
C ILE A 304 6.02 -4.32 1.70
N GLN A 305 5.30 -5.01 2.57
CA GLN A 305 4.24 -5.93 2.19
C GLN A 305 2.92 -5.16 2.03
N ILE A 306 2.36 -5.15 0.81
CA ILE A 306 1.10 -4.45 0.53
C ILE A 306 -0.09 -5.31 0.95
N ALA A 307 -0.06 -6.59 0.57
CA ALA A 307 -1.10 -7.55 0.92
C ALA A 307 -0.55 -8.97 0.95
N PHE A 308 -0.85 -9.69 2.03
CA PHE A 308 -0.46 -11.09 2.23
C PHE A 308 -1.52 -11.83 3.03
N ALA A 309 -1.94 -12.97 2.54
CA ALA A 309 -2.73 -13.94 3.28
C ALA A 309 -2.29 -15.33 2.81
N PRO A 310 -1.83 -16.22 3.72
CA PRO A 310 -1.52 -17.58 3.33
C PRO A 310 -2.75 -18.29 2.77
N GLY A 311 -2.56 -19.18 1.81
CA GLY A 311 -3.64 -19.86 1.10
C GLY A 311 -4.39 -20.91 1.93
N ASN A 312 -3.82 -21.39 3.05
CA ASN A 312 -4.47 -22.36 3.93
C ASN A 312 -5.80 -21.78 4.45
N ALA A 313 -6.87 -22.56 4.43
CA ALA A 313 -8.24 -22.09 4.70
C ALA A 313 -8.39 -21.28 6.01
N HIS A 314 -7.75 -21.74 7.09
CA HIS A 314 -7.77 -21.03 8.38
C HIS A 314 -6.98 -19.71 8.37
N ASN A 315 -5.84 -19.68 7.69
CA ASN A 315 -4.96 -18.51 7.64
C ASN A 315 -5.39 -17.49 6.59
N ASN A 316 -6.12 -17.91 5.55
CA ASN A 316 -6.58 -17.04 4.47
C ASN A 316 -7.65 -16.02 4.93
N LYS A 317 -8.08 -16.08 6.19
CA LYS A 317 -8.93 -15.08 6.85
C LYS A 317 -8.15 -13.97 7.53
N VAL A 318 -6.82 -14.09 7.62
CA VAL A 318 -5.93 -13.11 8.24
C VAL A 318 -5.15 -12.41 7.13
N LEU A 319 -5.51 -11.16 6.83
CA LEU A 319 -4.73 -10.33 5.93
C LEU A 319 -3.64 -9.65 6.75
N SER A 320 -2.44 -9.57 6.19
CA SER A 320 -1.33 -8.83 6.76
C SER A 320 -0.65 -7.92 5.75
N GLY A 321 -0.09 -6.81 6.23
CA GLY A 321 0.71 -5.87 5.46
C GLY A 321 1.57 -5.01 6.38
N GLY A 322 2.52 -4.26 5.82
CA GLY A 322 3.41 -3.36 6.56
C GLY A 322 4.89 -3.63 6.29
N PHE A 323 5.73 -3.29 7.27
CA PHE A 323 7.19 -3.37 7.13
C PHE A 323 7.75 -4.69 7.63
N VAL A 324 8.63 -5.28 6.82
CA VAL A 324 9.44 -6.45 7.16
C VAL A 324 10.90 -6.01 7.27
N PHE A 325 11.45 -6.11 8.49
CA PHE A 325 12.76 -5.55 8.84
C PHE A 325 13.91 -6.57 8.82
N GLY A 326 13.60 -7.87 8.84
CA GLY A 326 14.61 -8.90 8.99
C GLY A 326 14.03 -10.30 9.11
N GLU A 327 14.91 -11.31 9.09
CA GLU A 327 14.55 -12.73 9.02
C GLU A 327 14.01 -13.28 10.36
N SER A 328 14.49 -12.72 11.47
CA SER A 328 14.03 -13.17 12.79
C SER A 328 12.53 -12.96 12.94
N ILE A 329 11.85 -13.86 13.65
CA ILE A 329 10.39 -13.75 13.84
C ILE A 329 9.95 -12.42 14.44
N PHE A 330 10.79 -11.78 15.26
CA PHE A 330 10.52 -10.46 15.82
C PHE A 330 10.62 -9.38 14.73
N ALA A 331 11.73 -9.33 14.01
CA ALA A 331 11.94 -8.35 12.95
C ALA A 331 10.95 -8.51 11.77
N ARG A 332 10.55 -9.75 11.45
CA ARG A 332 9.57 -10.03 10.39
C ARG A 332 8.17 -9.55 10.74
N ASN A 333 7.81 -9.53 12.02
CA ASN A 333 6.44 -9.21 12.48
C ASN A 333 6.28 -7.82 13.10
N TYR A 334 7.36 -7.14 13.51
CA TYR A 334 7.31 -5.86 14.21
C TYR A 334 6.46 -4.79 13.50
N GLY A 335 6.73 -4.59 12.20
CA GLY A 335 6.03 -3.61 11.37
C GLY A 335 4.78 -4.14 10.68
N VAL A 336 4.41 -5.40 10.92
CA VAL A 336 3.27 -6.02 10.26
C VAL A 336 2.01 -5.73 11.08
N ARG A 337 0.92 -5.40 10.38
CA ARG A 337 -0.43 -5.23 10.95
C ARG A 337 -1.36 -6.23 10.30
N THR A 338 -2.41 -6.62 11.02
CA THR A 338 -3.34 -7.66 10.56
C THR A 338 -4.79 -7.22 10.71
N ILE A 339 -5.64 -7.79 9.86
CA ILE A 339 -7.10 -7.70 9.98
C ILE A 339 -7.72 -9.07 9.71
N LEU A 340 -8.76 -9.38 10.48
CA LEU A 340 -9.52 -10.62 10.37
C LEU A 340 -10.77 -10.40 9.51
N SER A 341 -11.04 -11.35 8.63
CA SER A 341 -12.29 -11.42 7.88
C SER A 341 -13.09 -12.66 8.27
N THR A 342 -14.42 -12.58 8.11
CA THR A 342 -15.30 -13.74 8.29
C THR A 342 -15.18 -14.73 7.13
N LYS A 343 -14.84 -14.22 5.94
CA LYS A 343 -14.56 -14.98 4.73
C LYS A 343 -13.06 -15.00 4.44
N GLU A 344 -12.64 -15.96 3.62
CA GLU A 344 -11.30 -16.02 3.05
C GLU A 344 -11.06 -14.81 2.13
N TRP A 345 -9.88 -14.18 2.21
CA TRP A 345 -9.46 -13.08 1.32
C TRP A 345 -9.28 -13.51 -0.15
N SER A 346 -9.34 -14.82 -0.40
CA SER A 346 -9.40 -15.44 -1.72
C SER A 346 -10.82 -15.59 -2.27
N HIS A 347 -11.87 -15.20 -1.53
CA HIS A 347 -13.26 -15.37 -1.97
C HIS A 347 -13.65 -14.36 -3.05
N ASP A 348 -13.34 -13.08 -2.83
CA ASP A 348 -13.72 -11.94 -3.67
C ASP A 348 -12.50 -11.12 -4.09
N PHE A 349 -12.71 -10.14 -4.97
CA PHE A 349 -11.73 -9.10 -5.23
C PHE A 349 -11.77 -8.06 -4.12
N HIS A 350 -10.58 -7.65 -3.69
CA HIS A 350 -10.39 -6.62 -2.67
C HIS A 350 -9.47 -5.53 -3.21
N ILE A 351 -9.64 -4.32 -2.71
CA ILE A 351 -8.77 -3.18 -3.02
C ILE A 351 -7.79 -3.03 -1.87
N PHE A 352 -6.55 -3.46 -2.10
CA PHE A 352 -5.44 -3.29 -1.16
C PHE A 352 -4.77 -1.95 -1.41
N ARG A 353 -4.71 -1.10 -0.38
CA ARG A 353 -4.14 0.24 -0.48
C ARG A 353 -3.10 0.46 0.61
N LEU A 354 -1.95 0.97 0.18
CA LEU A 354 -0.82 1.32 1.03
C LEU A 354 -0.43 2.78 0.75
N GLU A 355 -0.49 3.61 1.79
CA GLU A 355 0.00 4.99 1.73
C GLU A 355 1.34 5.07 2.46
N TRP A 356 2.43 5.24 1.72
CA TRP A 356 3.79 5.32 2.22
C TRP A 356 4.25 6.78 2.22
N ARG A 357 4.44 7.33 3.41
CA ARG A 357 4.86 8.71 3.65
C ARG A 357 6.26 8.73 4.27
N PRO A 358 6.94 9.89 4.26
CA PRO A 358 8.22 10.07 4.95
C PRO A 358 8.19 9.81 6.46
N ASP A 359 7.01 9.77 7.07
CA ASP A 359 6.81 9.59 8.51
C ASP A 359 6.17 8.24 8.87
N GLY A 360 5.80 7.41 7.91
CA GLY A 360 5.18 6.12 8.20
C GLY A 360 4.42 5.50 7.03
N VAL A 361 3.70 4.42 7.33
CA VAL A 361 2.80 3.75 6.38
C VAL A 361 1.41 3.54 6.97
N THR A 362 0.40 3.74 6.14
CA THR A 362 -1.00 3.44 6.44
C THR A 362 -1.50 2.34 5.51
N LEU A 363 -2.11 1.31 6.08
CA LEU A 363 -2.59 0.11 5.39
C LEU A 363 -4.11 0.09 5.41
N SER A 364 -4.69 -0.23 4.25
CA SER A 364 -6.14 -0.28 4.09
C SER A 364 -6.57 -1.37 3.12
N VAL A 365 -7.75 -1.94 3.35
CA VAL A 365 -8.42 -2.89 2.46
C VAL A 365 -9.89 -2.47 2.32
N ASP A 366 -10.41 -2.39 1.09
CA ASP A 366 -11.81 -2.01 0.81
C ASP A 366 -12.28 -0.71 1.49
N ASN A 367 -11.38 0.28 1.57
CA ASN A 367 -11.54 1.57 2.26
C ASN A 367 -11.56 1.50 3.81
N GLU A 368 -11.29 0.34 4.40
CA GLU A 368 -11.06 0.17 5.84
C GLU A 368 -9.56 0.26 6.17
N VAL A 369 -9.18 1.21 7.00
CA VAL A 369 -7.81 1.30 7.53
C VAL A 369 -7.66 0.30 8.67
N TYR A 370 -6.67 -0.59 8.57
CA TYR A 370 -6.43 -1.62 9.58
C TYR A 370 -5.06 -1.53 10.25
N GLY A 371 -4.17 -0.66 9.76
CA GLY A 371 -2.82 -0.57 10.29
C GLY A 371 -2.15 0.75 10.00
N ASN A 372 -1.43 1.26 11.00
CA ASN A 372 -0.45 2.33 10.83
C ASN A 372 0.87 1.90 11.47
N VAL A 373 1.99 2.28 10.85
CA VAL A 373 3.33 2.03 11.35
C VAL A 373 4.13 3.33 11.22
N TYR A 374 4.73 3.75 12.33
CA TYR A 374 5.54 4.96 12.45
C TYR A 374 6.90 4.57 13.02
N PRO A 375 7.97 5.31 12.71
CA PRO A 375 9.25 5.10 13.36
C PRO A 375 9.18 5.53 14.84
N PRO A 376 9.87 4.83 15.75
CA PRO A 376 10.02 5.29 17.12
C PRO A 376 10.94 6.53 17.20
N GLU A 377 11.07 7.12 18.38
CA GLU A 377 12.02 8.20 18.61
C GLU A 377 13.46 7.75 18.25
N GLY A 378 14.12 8.51 17.37
CA GLY A 378 15.44 8.18 16.84
C GLY A 378 15.45 7.13 15.71
N GLY A 379 14.28 6.74 15.20
CA GLY A 379 14.14 5.85 14.05
C GLY A 379 14.17 4.36 14.38
N PHE A 380 13.82 3.50 13.42
CA PHE A 380 13.74 2.05 13.65
C PHE A 380 15.06 1.42 14.12
N VAL A 381 16.19 2.06 13.87
CA VAL A 381 17.50 1.59 14.34
C VAL A 381 17.63 1.60 15.87
N THR A 382 16.80 2.37 16.59
CA THR A 382 16.76 2.39 18.07
C THR A 382 15.88 1.29 18.65
N GLU A 383 15.09 0.60 17.84
CA GLU A 383 14.19 -0.45 18.30
C GLU A 383 14.97 -1.73 18.68
N SER A 384 14.95 -2.03 19.98
CA SER A 384 15.63 -3.18 20.54
C SER A 384 15.04 -4.52 20.06
N GLU A 385 13.73 -4.59 19.79
CA GLU A 385 13.05 -5.80 19.33
C GLU A 385 13.48 -6.23 17.92
N LEU A 386 13.88 -5.28 17.08
CA LEU A 386 14.38 -5.57 15.73
C LEU A 386 15.75 -6.25 15.76
N ARG A 387 16.47 -6.17 16.89
CA ARG A 387 17.80 -6.79 17.09
C ARG A 387 18.81 -6.45 15.99
N VAL A 388 18.67 -5.28 15.37
CA VAL A 388 19.58 -4.78 14.34
C VAL A 388 20.93 -4.48 14.98
N ARG A 389 22.01 -5.09 14.47
CA ARG A 389 23.35 -5.03 15.07
C ARG A 389 24.43 -4.92 14.00
N GLY A 390 25.64 -4.57 14.45
CA GLY A 390 26.83 -4.61 13.61
C GLY A 390 26.72 -3.73 12.36
N PRO A 391 27.19 -4.20 11.19
CA PRO A 391 27.17 -3.40 9.96
C PRO A 391 25.79 -2.90 9.53
N THR A 392 24.72 -3.68 9.75
CA THR A 392 23.35 -3.27 9.39
C THR A 392 22.89 -2.07 10.22
N MET A 393 23.17 -2.07 11.53
CA MET A 393 22.89 -0.91 12.40
C MET A 393 23.61 0.35 11.90
N VAL A 394 24.92 0.23 11.60
CA VAL A 394 25.73 1.37 11.10
C VAL A 394 25.19 1.89 9.77
N ARG A 395 24.70 1.00 8.90
CA ARG A 395 24.07 1.39 7.63
C ARG A 395 22.75 2.13 7.88
N TRP A 396 21.87 1.62 8.75
CA TRP A 396 20.59 2.25 9.05
C TRP A 396 20.74 3.63 9.69
N GLN A 397 21.73 3.83 10.57
CA GLN A 397 22.07 5.14 11.16
C GLN A 397 22.42 6.22 10.14
N ARG A 398 22.75 5.86 8.89
CA ARG A 398 23.03 6.82 7.80
C ARG A 398 21.76 7.30 7.10
N GLY A 399 20.62 6.65 7.35
CA GLY A 399 19.32 7.02 6.80
C GLY A 399 18.55 8.02 7.63
N SER A 400 17.31 8.24 7.22
CA SER A 400 16.29 8.90 8.04
C SER A 400 15.74 7.95 9.12
N ASP A 401 14.85 8.46 9.97
CA ASP A 401 14.16 7.65 10.98
C ASP A 401 13.36 6.48 10.37
N MET A 402 13.00 6.59 9.08
CA MET A 402 12.33 5.56 8.32
C MET A 402 13.25 4.47 7.76
N ALA A 403 14.58 4.57 7.91
CA ALA A 403 15.50 3.57 7.43
C ALA A 403 15.12 2.17 7.94
N PRO A 404 15.09 1.13 7.08
CA PRO A 404 15.60 1.11 5.71
C PRO A 404 14.61 1.55 4.60
N PHE A 405 13.41 2.02 4.95
CA PHE A 405 12.30 2.35 4.04
C PHE A 405 12.29 3.80 3.55
N ASP A 406 13.47 4.35 3.24
CA ASP A 406 13.64 5.73 2.79
C ASP A 406 14.40 5.83 1.45
N LYS A 407 14.50 4.71 0.72
CA LYS A 407 15.08 4.60 -0.62
C LYS A 407 14.03 4.15 -1.63
N GLU A 408 14.32 4.34 -2.92
CA GLU A 408 13.42 3.89 -3.98
C GLU A 408 13.25 2.37 -3.95
N MET A 409 12.00 1.92 -4.03
CA MET A 409 11.62 0.52 -4.09
C MET A 409 10.87 0.25 -5.40
N TYR A 410 10.91 -1.01 -5.86
CA TYR A 410 10.17 -1.48 -7.02
C TYR A 410 9.09 -2.47 -6.60
N LEU A 411 8.06 -2.62 -7.44
CA LEU A 411 6.93 -3.50 -7.19
C LEU A 411 7.21 -4.92 -7.67
N ILE A 412 6.82 -5.89 -6.85
CA ILE A 412 6.78 -7.31 -7.16
C ILE A 412 5.33 -7.80 -7.04
N ILE A 413 4.90 -8.58 -8.03
CA ILE A 413 3.64 -9.34 -8.03
C ILE A 413 3.97 -10.78 -8.40
N GLY A 414 3.68 -11.73 -7.51
CA GLY A 414 4.02 -13.14 -7.72
C GLY A 414 3.23 -14.08 -6.81
N VAL A 415 3.48 -15.38 -6.96
CA VAL A 415 2.97 -16.42 -6.06
C VAL A 415 4.11 -17.30 -5.60
N GLY A 416 4.36 -17.31 -4.29
CA GLY A 416 5.31 -18.21 -3.64
C GLY A 416 4.61 -19.45 -3.10
N VAL A 417 5.39 -20.51 -2.87
CA VAL A 417 4.93 -21.75 -2.24
C VAL A 417 5.98 -22.26 -1.25
N GLY A 418 5.54 -22.69 -0.07
CA GLY A 418 6.40 -23.26 0.96
C GLY A 418 7.44 -22.28 1.51
N GLY A 419 8.61 -22.81 1.89
CA GLY A 419 9.73 -22.00 2.41
C GLY A 419 9.48 -21.35 3.77
N PHE A 420 10.37 -20.42 4.11
CA PHE A 420 10.47 -19.76 5.42
C PHE A 420 9.36 -18.75 5.69
N THR A 421 8.58 -18.41 4.65
CA THR A 421 7.34 -17.63 4.82
C THR A 421 6.34 -18.35 5.75
N PHE A 422 6.32 -19.68 5.73
CA PHE A 422 5.64 -20.47 6.76
C PHE A 422 6.62 -20.78 7.88
N SER A 423 6.29 -20.36 9.10
CA SER A 423 7.10 -20.63 10.29
C SER A 423 6.73 -21.99 10.87
N ASN A 424 7.70 -22.72 11.44
CA ASN A 424 7.49 -23.97 12.20
C ASN A 424 6.58 -23.74 13.44
N ARG A 425 5.26 -23.70 13.25
CA ARG A 425 4.29 -23.43 14.33
C ARG A 425 3.82 -24.71 14.97
N LYS A 426 3.82 -24.74 16.31
CA LYS A 426 3.18 -25.83 17.06
C LYS A 426 1.69 -25.89 16.71
N GLY A 427 1.21 -27.09 16.39
CA GLY A 427 -0.20 -27.35 16.09
C GLY A 427 -0.61 -27.14 14.63
N VAL A 428 0.29 -26.67 13.76
CA VAL A 428 0.07 -26.64 12.31
C VAL A 428 0.71 -27.89 11.70
N GLN A 429 -0.03 -28.65 10.89
CA GLN A 429 0.50 -29.81 10.16
C GLN A 429 1.29 -29.38 8.92
N GLN A 430 2.37 -28.61 9.12
CA GLN A 430 3.33 -28.31 8.06
C GLN A 430 4.11 -29.59 7.70
N PRO A 431 4.15 -30.01 6.42
CA PRO A 431 4.78 -31.28 6.05
C PRO A 431 6.32 -31.22 6.01
N TRP A 432 6.91 -30.05 6.23
CA TRP A 432 8.35 -29.86 6.31
C TRP A 432 8.73 -29.06 7.55
N ASP A 433 9.99 -29.18 7.95
CA ASP A 433 10.64 -28.33 8.93
C ASP A 433 11.62 -27.42 8.18
N ASN A 434 11.59 -26.10 8.40
CA ASN A 434 12.50 -25.15 7.76
C ASN A 434 13.99 -25.40 8.07
N ASP A 435 14.29 -26.03 9.21
CA ASP A 435 15.67 -26.33 9.62
C ASP A 435 16.15 -27.70 9.09
N ASP A 436 15.26 -28.50 8.49
CA ASP A 436 15.61 -29.80 7.90
C ASP A 436 16.16 -29.61 6.47
N PRO A 437 17.38 -30.08 6.14
CA PRO A 437 17.90 -30.05 4.77
C PRO A 437 17.04 -30.81 3.74
N LYS A 438 16.08 -31.62 4.19
CA LYS A 438 15.10 -32.33 3.37
C LYS A 438 13.77 -31.58 3.23
N ALA A 439 13.67 -30.32 3.65
CA ALA A 439 12.42 -29.57 3.68
C ALA A 439 11.61 -29.66 2.37
N GLN A 440 12.23 -29.32 1.23
CA GLN A 440 11.60 -29.41 -0.09
C GLN A 440 11.19 -30.84 -0.46
N LEU A 441 12.04 -31.83 -0.15
CA LEU A 441 11.74 -33.24 -0.39
C LEU A 441 10.56 -33.73 0.46
N ASN A 442 10.47 -33.32 1.73
CA ASN A 442 9.37 -33.68 2.62
C ASN A 442 8.06 -33.02 2.16
N PHE A 443 8.12 -31.74 1.75
CA PHE A 443 7.00 -31.07 1.11
C PHE A 443 6.50 -31.81 -0.14
N TYR A 444 7.41 -32.21 -1.03
CA TYR A 444 7.08 -32.98 -2.22
C TYR A 444 6.52 -34.39 -1.91
N LYS A 445 7.09 -35.11 -0.94
CA LYS A 445 6.55 -36.41 -0.50
C LYS A 445 5.15 -36.31 0.10
N ALA A 446 4.79 -35.15 0.63
CA ALA A 446 3.48 -34.88 1.18
C ALA A 446 2.48 -34.33 0.14
N THR A 447 2.77 -34.39 -1.16
CA THR A 447 1.87 -33.87 -2.23
C THR A 447 0.43 -34.34 -2.06
N ASP A 448 0.21 -35.62 -1.73
CA ASP A 448 -1.13 -36.19 -1.51
C ASP A 448 -1.89 -35.55 -0.33
N GLN A 449 -1.19 -34.92 0.61
CA GLN A 449 -1.79 -34.27 1.79
C GLN A 449 -2.30 -32.86 1.47
N TRP A 450 -1.63 -32.12 0.59
CA TRP A 450 -1.91 -30.69 0.37
C TRP A 450 -2.40 -30.36 -1.03
N TYR A 451 -2.03 -31.12 -2.08
CA TYR A 451 -2.36 -30.77 -3.46
C TYR A 451 -3.86 -30.88 -3.77
N SER A 452 -4.58 -31.72 -3.03
CA SER A 452 -6.06 -31.80 -3.11
C SER A 452 -6.77 -30.51 -2.70
N THR A 453 -6.09 -29.62 -1.97
CA THR A 453 -6.61 -28.28 -1.64
C THR A 453 -6.42 -27.27 -2.77
N TRP A 454 -5.64 -27.61 -3.80
CA TRP A 454 -5.39 -26.76 -4.95
C TRP A 454 -6.43 -26.98 -6.05
N SER A 455 -6.75 -25.92 -6.80
CA SER A 455 -7.70 -25.97 -7.92
C SER A 455 -7.40 -24.84 -8.91
N ASN A 456 -8.22 -24.68 -9.94
CA ASN A 456 -8.15 -23.49 -10.84
C ASN A 456 -8.32 -22.15 -10.10
N HIS A 457 -8.80 -22.16 -8.85
CA HIS A 457 -8.89 -20.97 -7.99
C HIS A 457 -7.65 -20.73 -7.12
N SER A 458 -6.67 -21.64 -7.16
CA SER A 458 -5.39 -21.51 -6.46
C SER A 458 -4.44 -20.63 -7.27
N ARG A 459 -4.87 -19.39 -7.53
CA ARG A 459 -4.15 -18.41 -8.33
C ARG A 459 -4.33 -17.02 -7.75
N LEU A 460 -3.30 -16.20 -7.85
CA LEU A 460 -3.42 -14.76 -7.64
C LEU A 460 -4.03 -14.15 -8.90
N ILE A 461 -5.07 -13.33 -8.74
CA ILE A 461 -5.69 -12.60 -9.84
C ILE A 461 -5.59 -11.11 -9.55
N VAL A 462 -4.99 -10.33 -10.45
CA VAL A 462 -4.81 -8.88 -10.29
C VAL A 462 -5.51 -8.16 -11.43
N ASP A 463 -6.44 -7.28 -11.07
CA ASP A 463 -7.20 -6.47 -12.02
C ASP A 463 -6.44 -5.21 -12.43
N TYR A 464 -5.93 -4.46 -11.46
CA TYR A 464 -5.12 -3.28 -11.76
C TYR A 464 -4.12 -2.94 -10.67
N VAL A 465 -3.13 -2.13 -11.07
CA VAL A 465 -2.20 -1.43 -10.16
C VAL A 465 -2.26 0.06 -10.48
N LYS A 466 -2.40 0.90 -9.46
CA LYS A 466 -2.27 2.35 -9.57
C LYS A 466 -1.35 2.87 -8.49
N ILE A 467 -0.46 3.78 -8.86
CA ILE A 467 0.44 4.44 -7.91
C ILE A 467 0.42 5.94 -8.17
N TRP A 468 0.25 6.71 -7.09
CA TRP A 468 0.25 8.16 -7.10
C TRP A 468 1.39 8.71 -6.24
N ALA A 469 1.96 9.84 -6.68
CA ALA A 469 2.73 10.69 -5.79
C ALA A 469 1.82 11.27 -4.69
N LEU A 470 2.42 11.59 -3.54
CA LEU A 470 1.69 12.13 -2.37
C LEU A 470 0.84 13.36 -2.66
#